data_AF-A0A972ENJ5-F1
#
_entry.id   AF-A0A972ENJ5-F1
#
_cell.length_a   1.000
_cell.length_b   1.000
_cell.length_c   1.000
_cell.angle_alpha   90.00
_cell.angle_beta   90.00
_cell.angle_gamma   90.00
#
_symmetry.space_group_name_H-M   'P 1'
#
loop_
_entity.id
_entity.type
_entity.pdbx_description
1 polymer ?
#
loop_
_entity_poly.entity_id
_entity_poly.type
_entity_poly.pdbx_seq_one_letter_code
_entity_poly.pdbx_strand_id
1 'polypeptide(L)' 'AMIESMTVAERRNPNLLNPSRKQRIAKGSGTSINDVNRMVKQFMQMRKMMKQFGSMTKKGRNPLGGLKLPF' A
#
# COMPACT_ATOMS: atom_id res chain seq x y z
N ALA A 1 -7.22 -9.79 -9.90
CA ALA A 1 -7.08 -9.05 -11.17
C ALA A 1 -6.10 -7.86 -11.11
N MET A 2 -6.37 -6.75 -10.41
CA MET A 2 -5.52 -5.52 -10.50
C MET A 2 -4.04 -5.71 -10.12
N ILE A 3 -3.76 -6.37 -9.01
CA ILE A 3 -2.38 -6.60 -8.54
C ILE A 3 -1.66 -7.65 -9.41
N GLU A 4 -2.40 -8.59 -9.99
CA GLU A 4 -1.86 -9.63 -10.87
C GLU A 4 -1.44 -9.05 -12.23
N SER A 5 -2.14 -8.01 -12.72
CA SER A 5 -1.77 -7.25 -13.92
C SER A 5 -0.53 -6.35 -13.75
N MET A 6 0.06 -6.31 -12.55
CA MET A 6 1.29 -5.57 -12.25
C MET A 6 2.54 -6.45 -12.35
N THR A 7 3.59 -5.88 -12.92
CA THR A 7 4.93 -6.47 -12.87
C THR A 7 5.49 -6.47 -11.45
N VAL A 8 6.45 -7.34 -11.17
CA VAL A 8 7.10 -7.44 -9.85
C VAL A 8 7.75 -6.10 -9.44
N ALA A 9 8.32 -5.37 -10.39
CA ALA A 9 8.91 -4.06 -10.15
C ALA A 9 7.86 -3.02 -9.70
N GLU A 10 6.71 -2.99 -10.37
CA GLU A 10 5.60 -2.08 -10.02
C GLU A 10 4.96 -2.43 -8.67
N ARG A 11 4.87 -3.72 -8.33
CA ARG A 11 4.37 -4.18 -7.02
C ARG A 11 5.29 -3.78 -5.87
N ARG A 12 6.61 -3.91 -6.05
CA ARG A 12 7.59 -3.50 -5.05
C ARG A 12 7.67 -1.98 -4.89
N ASN A 13 7.54 -1.25 -6.00
CA ASN A 13 7.63 0.19 -6.01
C ASN A 13 6.47 0.86 -6.76
N PRO A 14 5.42 1.30 -6.05
CA PRO A 14 4.29 2.01 -6.64
C PRO A 14 4.66 3.33 -7.32
N ASN A 15 5.82 3.91 -7.02
CA ASN A 15 6.28 5.16 -7.65
C ASN A 15 6.60 4.96 -9.14
N LEU A 16 6.83 3.72 -9.59
CA LEU A 16 7.05 3.40 -11.00
C LEU A 16 5.76 3.43 -11.84
N LEU A 17 4.58 3.58 -11.22
CA LEU A 17 3.29 3.60 -11.91
C LEU A 17 3.04 4.94 -12.62
N ASN A 18 3.54 5.05 -13.84
CA ASN A 18 3.21 6.13 -14.76
C ASN A 18 1.81 5.93 -15.41
N PRO A 19 1.23 6.93 -16.08
CA PRO A 19 -0.11 6.83 -16.68
C PRO A 19 -0.26 5.66 -17.67
N SER A 20 0.76 5.38 -18.48
CA SER A 20 0.78 4.28 -19.44
C SER A 20 0.68 2.90 -18.75
N ARG A 21 1.43 2.69 -17.66
CA ARG A 21 1.39 1.46 -16.87
C ARG A 21 0.04 1.29 -16.17
N LYS A 22 -0.55 2.37 -15.64
CA LYS A 22 -1.89 2.34 -15.06
C LYS A 22 -2.96 1.95 -16.09
N GLN A 23 -2.84 2.45 -17.33
CA GLN A 23 -3.70 2.03 -18.44
C GLN A 23 -3.57 0.53 -18.75
N ARG A 24 -2.34 0.01 -18.81
CA ARG A 24 -2.10 -1.42 -19.03
C ARG A 24 -2.74 -2.27 -17.93
N ILE A 25 -2.57 -1.87 -16.67
CA ILE A 25 -3.14 -2.57 -15.51
C ILE A 25 -4.67 -2.56 -15.60
N ALA A 26 -5.26 -1.38 -15.79
CA ALA A 26 -6.71 -1.20 -15.93
C ALA A 26 -7.29 -2.11 -17.03
N LYS A 27 -6.68 -2.10 -18.23
CA LYS A 27 -7.07 -2.99 -19.34
C LYS A 27 -6.90 -4.47 -18.99
N GLY A 28 -5.77 -4.86 -18.40
CA GLY A 28 -5.48 -6.24 -18.05
C GLY A 28 -6.34 -6.79 -16.90
N SER A 29 -6.84 -5.93 -16.01
CA SER A 29 -7.71 -6.33 -14.90
C SER A 29 -9.19 -6.10 -15.14
N GLY A 30 -9.59 -5.53 -16.29
CA GLY A 30 -10.98 -5.17 -16.58
C GLY A 30 -11.53 -4.07 -15.66
N THR A 31 -10.67 -3.19 -15.14
CA THR A 31 -11.06 -2.10 -14.22
C THR A 31 -10.78 -0.73 -14.83
N SER A 32 -11.30 0.33 -14.20
CA SER A 32 -11.04 1.70 -14.67
C SER A 32 -9.67 2.21 -14.19
N ILE A 33 -9.11 3.18 -14.92
CA ILE A 33 -7.91 3.94 -14.47
C ILE A 33 -8.14 4.59 -13.10
N ASN A 34 -9.38 5.01 -12.82
CA ASN A 34 -9.73 5.67 -11.57
C ASN A 34 -9.62 4.70 -10.38
N ASP A 35 -10.03 3.45 -10.57
CA ASP A 35 -9.91 2.40 -9.55
C ASP A 35 -8.45 2.09 -9.26
N VAL A 36 -7.63 1.99 -10.31
CA VAL A 36 -6.17 1.80 -10.17
C VAL A 36 -5.56 2.98 -9.39
N ASN A 37 -5.96 4.23 -9.67
CA ASN A 37 -5.49 5.40 -8.93
C ASN A 37 -5.92 5.39 -7.45
N ARG A 38 -7.16 4.99 -7.14
CA ARG A 38 -7.64 4.86 -5.76
C ARG A 38 -6.85 3.81 -5.00
N MET A 39 -6.64 2.65 -5.59
CA MET A 39 -5.87 1.56 -5.00
C MET A 39 -4.43 2.01 -4.68
N VAL A 40 -3.75 2.67 -5.62
CA VAL A 40 -2.39 3.17 -5.43
C VAL A 40 -2.32 4.17 -4.28
N LYS A 41 -3.28 5.10 -4.19
CA LYS A 41 -3.36 6.07 -3.09
C LYS A 41 -3.55 5.38 -1.74
N GLN A 42 -4.49 4.43 -1.66
CA GLN A 42 -4.75 3.66 -0.44
C GLN A 42 -3.49 2.91 0.02
N PHE A 43 -2.80 2.26 -0.91
CA PHE A 43 -1.55 1.57 -0.61
C PHE A 43 -0.47 2.52 -0.08
N MET A 44 -0.28 3.68 -0.71
CA MET A 44 0.68 4.68 -0.24
C MET A 44 0.35 5.19 1.16
N GLN A 45 -0.93 5.40 1.46
CA GLN A 45 -1.39 5.82 2.77
C GLN A 45 -1.12 4.73 3.83
N MET A 46 -1.47 3.47 3.54
CA MET A 46 -1.17 2.34 4.43
C MET A 46 0.34 2.17 4.64
N ARG A 47 1.15 2.32 3.59
CA ARG A 47 2.61 2.24 3.70
C ARG A 47 3.18 3.37 4.56
N LYS A 48 2.62 4.59 4.47
CA LYS A 48 2.98 5.72 5.34
C LYS A 48 2.63 5.43 6.79
N MET A 49 1.42 4.92 7.06
CA MET A 49 0.99 4.53 8.39
C MET A 49 1.88 3.42 8.98
N MET A 50 2.19 2.36 8.21
CA MET A 50 3.10 1.30 8.64
C MET A 50 4.51 1.82 8.95
N LYS A 51 5.04 2.74 8.14
CA LYS A 51 6.33 3.38 8.43
C LYS A 51 6.30 4.19 9.71
N GLN A 52 5.24 4.97 9.93
CA GLN A 52 5.07 5.77 11.14
C GLN A 52 4.91 4.87 12.38
N PHE A 53 4.11 3.82 12.29
CA PHE A 53 3.93 2.86 13.37
C PHE A 53 5.22 2.10 13.68
N GLY A 54 5.90 1.57 12.66
CA GLY A 54 7.20 0.90 12.83
C GLY A 54 8.28 1.83 13.39
N SER A 55 8.25 3.12 13.04
CA SER A 55 9.14 4.12 13.63
C SER A 55 8.80 4.41 15.10
N MET A 56 7.51 4.37 15.48
CA MET A 56 7.06 4.56 16.85
C MET A 56 7.43 3.37 17.74
N THR A 57 7.23 2.14 17.24
CA THR A 57 7.65 0.90 17.90
C THR A 57 9.17 0.83 18.07
N LYS A 58 9.96 1.21 17.05
CA LYS A 58 11.43 1.26 17.15
C LYS A 58 11.94 2.31 18.14
N LYS A 59 11.15 3.34 18.45
CA LYS A 59 11.52 4.42 19.37
C LYS A 59 11.12 4.14 20.83
N GLY A 60 10.78 2.89 21.17
CA GLY A 60 10.46 2.47 22.54
C GLY A 60 9.08 2.89 23.05
N ARG A 61 8.24 3.51 22.21
CA ARG A 61 6.83 3.76 22.52
C ARG A 61 6.02 2.62 21.94
N ASN A 62 5.75 1.60 22.75
CA ASN A 62 4.83 0.51 22.43
C ASN A 62 3.40 0.94 22.79
N PRO A 63 2.55 1.41 21.85
CA PRO A 63 1.13 1.67 22.14
C PRO A 63 0.33 0.41 22.50
N LEU A 64 0.91 -0.78 22.30
CA LEU A 64 0.35 -2.08 22.67
C LEU A 64 1.02 -2.73 23.90
N GLY A 65 2.03 -2.08 24.50
CA GLY A 65 2.78 -2.63 25.64
C GLY A 65 2.18 -2.34 27.02
N GLY A 66 1.06 -1.60 27.08
CA GLY A 66 0.42 -1.18 28.33
C GLY A 66 -0.93 -1.85 28.61
N LEU A 67 -1.41 -2.76 27.75
CA LEU A 67 -2.66 -3.48 28.01
C LEU A 67 -2.38 -4.64 28.98
N LYS A 68 -2.30 -4.31 30.27
CA LYS A 68 -2.35 -5.30 31.35
C LYS A 68 -3.76 -5.91 31.32
N LEU A 69 -3.89 -7.09 30.70
CA LEU A 69 -5.09 -7.90 30.82
C LEU A 69 -5.22 -8.31 32.29
N PRO A 70 -6.30 -7.93 32.99
CA PRO A 70 -6.55 -8.43 34.34
C PRO A 70 -6.88 -9.92 34.23
N PHE A 71 -6.14 -10.73 34.97
CA PHE A 71 -6.61 -12.04 35.42
C PHE A 71 -7.57 -11.85 36.60
#